data_AF-A0A1V5MWF2-F1
#
_entry.id   AF-A0A1V5MWF2-F1
#
_cell.length_a   1.000
_cell.length_b   1.000
_cell.length_c   1.000
_cell.angle_alpha   90.00
_cell.angle_beta   90.00
_cell.angle_gamma   90.00
#
_symmetry.space_group_name_H-M   'P 1'
#
loop_
_entity.id
_entity.type
_entity.pdbx_description
1 polymer ?
#
loop_
_entity_poly.entity_id
_entity_poly.type
_entity_poly.pdbx_seq_one_letter_code
_entity_poly.pdbx_strand_id
1 'polypeptide(L)'
;MYYDLDSLEKLSNELGFEASRISPDTLEISVKDNVILVFMNLFDEKDTLIGFKGTPWHAHGKVMLMRDEGSYVTLDEKDVLQGIKTGDILIVEQYRDNILADRWLTHQEEKMDVRFTQPGEEIRICKGKYSREKE
;
A
#
# COMPACT_ATOMS: atom_id res chain seq x y z
N MET A 1 -7.40 15.69 8.01
CA MET A 1 -8.42 14.63 8.20
C MET A 1 -7.62 13.41 8.60
N TYR A 2 -7.89 12.81 9.76
CA TYR A 2 -7.11 11.67 10.25
C TYR A 2 -7.77 10.36 9.84
N TYR A 3 -6.97 9.31 9.70
CA TYR A 3 -7.50 7.98 9.49
C TYR A 3 -8.21 7.48 10.73
N ASP A 4 -9.37 6.87 10.54
CA ASP A 4 -10.03 6.08 11.58
C ASP A 4 -9.36 4.70 11.65
N LEU A 5 -8.31 4.63 12.46
CA LEU A 5 -7.47 3.43 12.55
C LEU A 5 -8.21 2.23 13.16
N ASP A 6 -9.24 2.45 13.97
CA ASP A 6 -10.08 1.39 14.54
C ASP A 6 -10.99 0.78 13.49
N SER A 7 -11.62 1.62 12.66
CA SER A 7 -12.37 1.15 11.49
C SER A 7 -11.49 0.40 10.50
N LEU A 8 -10.26 0.87 10.27
CA LEU A 8 -9.31 0.22 9.37
C LEU A 8 -8.87 -1.16 9.88
N GLU A 9 -8.56 -1.27 11.17
CA GLU A 9 -8.19 -2.55 11.78
C GLU A 9 -9.33 -3.56 11.67
N LYS A 10 -10.56 -3.13 11.95
CA LYS A 10 -11.75 -3.97 11.79
C LYS A 10 -11.92 -4.44 10.34
N LEU A 11 -11.87 -3.51 9.38
CA LEU A 11 -11.99 -3.84 7.96
C LEU A 11 -10.87 -4.80 7.50
N SER A 12 -9.64 -4.57 7.94
CA SER A 12 -8.50 -5.43 7.59
C SER A 12 -8.75 -6.88 7.98
N ASN A 13 -9.24 -7.09 9.20
CA ASN A 13 -9.59 -8.42 9.70
C ASN A 13 -10.76 -9.04 8.90
N GLU A 14 -11.78 -8.25 8.54
CA GLU A 14 -12.90 -8.71 7.70
C GLU A 14 -12.45 -9.13 6.29
N LEU A 15 -11.47 -8.42 5.71
CA LEU A 15 -10.86 -8.76 4.42
C LEU A 15 -9.86 -9.93 4.51
N GLY A 16 -9.57 -10.39 5.72
CA GLY A 16 -8.65 -11.51 6.00
C GLY A 16 -7.18 -11.13 5.96
N PHE A 17 -6.84 -9.84 6.11
CA PHE A 17 -5.48 -9.39 6.38
C PHE A 17 -5.16 -9.50 7.87
N GLU A 18 -3.88 -9.56 8.20
CA GLU A 18 -3.41 -9.45 9.58
C GLU A 18 -3.11 -7.98 9.89
N ALA A 19 -3.81 -7.43 10.87
CA ALA A 19 -3.63 -6.07 11.34
C ALA A 19 -2.95 -6.07 12.72
N SER A 20 -2.02 -5.15 12.93
CA SER A 20 -1.29 -4.96 14.18
C SER A 20 -1.23 -3.48 14.52
N ARG A 21 -1.89 -3.10 15.62
CA ARG A 21 -1.77 -1.76 16.20
C ARG A 21 -0.40 -1.61 16.87
N ILE A 22 0.45 -0.73 16.34
CA ILE A 22 1.80 -0.50 16.88
C ILE A 22 1.80 0.60 17.94
N SER A 23 0.97 1.62 17.76
CA SER A 23 0.73 2.73 18.68
C SER A 23 -0.70 3.24 18.49
N PRO A 24 -1.22 4.14 19.34
CA PRO A 24 -2.53 4.77 19.12
C PRO A 24 -2.66 5.45 17.74
N ASP A 25 -1.54 5.83 17.15
CA ASP A 25 -1.49 6.65 15.94
C ASP A 25 -0.96 5.88 14.73
N THR A 26 -0.69 4.57 14.87
CA THR A 26 -0.07 3.76 13.82
C THR A 26 -0.66 2.36 13.75
N LEU A 27 -1.07 1.98 12.53
CA LEU A 27 -1.59 0.66 12.19
C LEU A 27 -0.72 0.03 11.09
N GLU A 28 -0.25 -1.19 11.34
CA GLU A 28 0.42 -2.03 10.35
C GLU A 28 -0.52 -3.12 9.85
N ILE A 29 -0.57 -3.37 8.54
CA ILE A 29 -1.40 -4.40 7.92
C ILE A 29 -0.54 -5.24 6.99
N SER A 30 -0.47 -6.54 7.25
CA SER A 30 0.17 -7.51 6.36
C SER A 30 -0.75 -7.81 5.17
N VAL A 31 -0.35 -7.33 3.99
CA VAL A 31 -1.12 -7.49 2.74
C VAL A 31 -0.59 -8.63 1.87
N LYS A 32 0.62 -9.13 2.17
CA LYS A 32 1.31 -10.26 1.56
C LYS A 32 2.50 -10.63 2.47
N ASP A 33 3.04 -11.83 2.33
CA ASP A 33 4.28 -12.26 3.01
C ASP A 33 5.37 -11.20 2.90
N ASN A 34 5.86 -10.73 4.06
CA ASN A 34 6.88 -9.69 4.18
C ASN A 34 6.53 -8.33 3.54
N VAL A 35 5.25 -8.06 3.27
CA VAL A 35 4.76 -6.77 2.79
C VAL A 35 3.76 -6.18 3.78
N ILE A 36 4.19 -5.15 4.48
CA ILE A 36 3.41 -4.47 5.52
C ILE A 36 3.08 -3.07 5.03
N LEU A 37 1.79 -2.80 4.86
CA LEU A 37 1.24 -1.47 4.59
C LEU A 37 1.03 -0.77 5.94
N VAL A 38 1.44 0.49 6.05
CA VAL A 38 1.39 1.27 7.28
C VAL A 38 0.48 2.47 7.08
N PHE A 39 -0.42 2.69 8.03
CA PHE A 39 -1.24 3.90 8.15
C PHE A 39 -0.84 4.61 9.44
N MET A 40 -0.55 5.90 9.35
CA MET A 40 -0.10 6.70 10.49
C MET A 40 -0.79 8.06 10.52
N ASN A 41 -1.19 8.51 11.72
CA ASN A 41 -1.69 9.86 11.98
C ASN A 41 -0.59 10.67 12.65
N LEU A 42 -0.21 11.81 12.07
CA LEU A 42 0.74 12.75 12.65
C LEU A 42 -0.03 13.93 13.26
N PHE A 43 -0.50 13.77 14.50
CA PHE A 43 -1.39 14.75 15.14
C PHE A 43 -0.77 16.14 15.30
N ASP A 44 0.52 16.20 15.63
CA ASP A 44 1.25 17.46 15.80
C ASP A 44 1.40 18.21 14.47
N GLU A 45 1.59 17.47 13.38
CA GLU A 45 1.78 18.00 12.03
C GLU A 45 0.45 18.20 11.28
N LYS A 46 -0.66 17.72 11.85
CA LYS A 46 -1.99 17.67 11.23
C LYS A 46 -2.00 16.93 9.90
N ASP A 47 -1.22 15.86 9.83
CA ASP A 47 -1.01 15.08 8.63
C ASP A 47 -1.29 13.59 8.84
N THR A 48 -1.27 12.84 7.75
CA THR A 48 -1.50 11.40 7.71
C THR A 48 -0.57 10.78 6.68
N LEU A 49 -0.02 9.61 6.97
CA LEU A 49 0.91 8.91 6.08
C LEU A 49 0.40 7.51 5.74
N ILE A 50 0.54 7.14 4.47
CA ILE A 50 0.42 5.77 3.99
C ILE A 50 1.66 5.38 3.20
N GLY A 51 2.18 4.19 3.48
CA GLY A 51 3.39 3.67 2.84
C GLY A 51 3.70 2.26 3.28
N PHE A 52 4.80 1.71 2.80
CA PHE A 52 5.22 0.36 3.17
C PHE A 52 6.38 0.39 4.15
N LYS A 53 6.35 -0.54 5.10
CA LYS A 53 7.44 -0.68 6.07
C LYS A 53 8.74 -1.04 5.35
N GLY A 54 9.81 -0.30 5.67
CA GLY A 54 11.14 -0.52 5.09
C GLY A 54 11.39 0.19 3.76
N THR A 55 10.44 0.99 3.25
CA THR A 55 10.61 1.84 2.06
C THR A 55 10.17 3.28 2.38
N PRO A 56 10.46 4.26 1.50
CA PRO A 56 9.96 5.62 1.65
C PRO A 56 8.42 5.70 1.77
N TRP A 57 7.94 6.81 2.34
CA TRP A 57 6.51 7.14 2.37
C TRP A 57 6.05 7.67 1.01
N HIS A 58 4.84 7.29 0.56
CA HIS A 58 4.39 7.58 -0.79
C HIS A 58 3.19 8.51 -0.89
N ALA A 59 2.31 8.53 0.12
CA ALA A 59 1.13 9.38 0.06
C ALA A 59 0.72 9.92 1.43
N HIS A 60 0.00 11.04 1.35
CA HIS A 60 -0.58 11.75 2.47
C HIS A 60 -2.09 11.83 2.27
N GLY A 61 -2.87 11.47 3.29
CA GLY A 61 -4.34 11.51 3.23
C GLY A 61 -4.91 10.54 2.21
N LYS A 62 -5.68 11.06 1.23
CA LYS A 62 -6.25 10.24 0.16
C LYS A 62 -5.18 9.87 -0.86
N VAL A 63 -5.19 8.63 -1.31
CA VAL A 63 -4.25 8.13 -2.33
C VAL A 63 -4.80 8.44 -3.71
N MET A 64 -4.01 9.13 -4.53
CA MET A 64 -4.34 9.36 -5.93
C MET A 64 -3.52 8.43 -6.82
N LEU A 65 -4.20 7.59 -7.60
CA LEU A 65 -3.57 6.62 -8.51
C LEU A 65 -4.03 6.87 -9.94
N MET A 66 -3.12 6.76 -10.91
CA MET A 66 -3.45 6.88 -12.32
C MET A 66 -4.20 5.62 -12.79
N ARG A 67 -5.21 5.76 -13.66
CA ARG A 67 -5.86 4.61 -14.31
C ARG A 67 -5.40 4.45 -15.75
N ASP A 68 -5.31 5.54 -16.50
CA ASP A 68 -4.86 5.57 -17.89
C ASP A 68 -4.25 6.93 -18.25
N GLU A 69 -4.05 7.18 -19.54
CA GLU A 69 -3.56 8.47 -20.05
C GLU A 69 -4.59 9.58 -19.81
N GLY A 70 -4.45 10.26 -18.66
CA GLY A 70 -5.21 11.46 -18.32
C GLY A 70 -6.33 11.26 -17.30
N SER A 71 -6.54 10.05 -16.77
CA SER A 71 -7.46 9.83 -15.66
C SER A 71 -6.80 9.27 -14.41
N TYR A 72 -7.36 9.62 -13.26
CA TYR A 72 -6.93 9.16 -11.94
C TYR A 72 -8.14 8.78 -11.10
N VAL A 73 -7.89 7.96 -10.08
CA VAL A 73 -8.82 7.67 -9.00
C VAL A 73 -8.26 8.21 -7.70
N THR A 74 -9.13 8.75 -6.85
CA THR A 74 -8.79 9.16 -5.49
C THR A 74 -9.46 8.22 -4.52
N LEU A 75 -8.66 7.53 -3.71
CA LEU A 75 -9.07 6.49 -2.79
C LEU A 75 -8.87 6.98 -1.37
N ASP A 76 -9.84 6.73 -0.51
CA ASP A 76 -9.59 6.81 0.93
C ASP A 76 -8.88 5.54 1.45
N GLU A 77 -8.54 5.53 2.72
CA GLU A 77 -7.81 4.43 3.35
C GLU A 77 -8.55 3.08 3.28
N LYS A 78 -9.88 3.08 3.28
CA LYS A 78 -10.70 1.86 3.21
C LYS A 78 -10.76 1.36 1.79
N ASP A 79 -10.93 2.26 0.82
CA ASP A 79 -10.91 1.95 -0.61
C ASP A 79 -9.57 1.34 -1.02
N VAL A 80 -8.45 1.81 -0.46
CA VAL A 80 -7.12 1.20 -0.69
C VAL A 80 -7.10 -0.25 -0.25
N LEU A 81 -7.54 -0.56 0.98
CA LEU A 81 -7.56 -1.95 1.48
C LEU A 81 -8.47 -2.85 0.66
N GLN A 82 -9.66 -2.35 0.32
CA GLN A 82 -10.62 -3.08 -0.50
C GLN A 82 -10.06 -3.36 -1.89
N GLY A 83 -9.41 -2.36 -2.50
CA GLY A 83 -8.79 -2.47 -3.81
C GLY A 83 -7.58 -3.40 -3.83
N ILE A 84 -6.76 -3.43 -2.77
CA ILE A 84 -5.69 -4.42 -2.62
C ILE A 84 -6.28 -5.83 -2.54
N LYS A 85 -7.39 -5.99 -1.80
CA LYS A 85 -8.07 -7.29 -1.65
C LYS A 85 -8.67 -7.81 -2.95
N THR A 86 -9.31 -6.94 -3.74
CA THR A 86 -9.93 -7.31 -5.02
C THR A 86 -8.89 -7.45 -6.14
N GLY A 87 -7.71 -6.85 -5.97
CA GLY A 87 -6.66 -6.78 -6.97
C GLY A 87 -6.82 -5.61 -7.94
N ASP A 88 -7.71 -4.67 -7.64
CA ASP A 88 -7.82 -3.41 -8.38
C ASP A 88 -6.63 -2.50 -8.10
N ILE A 89 -6.08 -2.59 -6.88
CA ILE A 89 -4.84 -1.94 -6.47
C ILE A 89 -3.75 -2.99 -6.34
N LEU A 90 -2.63 -2.74 -7.02
CA LEU A 90 -1.46 -3.60 -7.04
C LEU A 90 -0.30 -2.96 -6.26
N ILE A 91 0.62 -3.81 -5.83
CA ILE A 91 1.83 -3.42 -5.13
C ILE A 91 2.97 -3.54 -6.13
N VAL A 92 3.67 -2.43 -6.33
CA VAL A 92 4.88 -2.38 -7.16
C VAL A 92 6.08 -2.37 -6.26
N GLU A 93 7.07 -3.18 -6.58
CA GLU A 93 8.36 -3.22 -5.91
C GLU A 93 9.45 -2.90 -6.91
N GLN A 94 10.34 -1.98 -6.54
CA GLN A 94 11.58 -1.73 -7.27
C GLN A 94 12.74 -2.36 -6.52
N TYR A 95 13.52 -3.17 -7.23
CA TYR A 95 14.76 -3.72 -6.75
C TYR A 95 15.93 -3.10 -7.50
N ARG A 96 17.05 -2.91 -6.81
CA ARG A 96 18.35 -2.54 -7.36
C ARG A 96 19.38 -3.55 -6.87
N ASP A 97 20.03 -4.27 -7.79
CA ASP A 97 21.00 -5.30 -7.45
C ASP A 97 20.45 -6.35 -6.44
N ASN A 98 19.19 -6.76 -6.65
CA ASN A 98 18.41 -7.66 -5.79
C ASN A 98 18.07 -7.13 -4.38
N ILE A 99 18.28 -5.84 -4.11
CA ILE A 99 17.89 -5.18 -2.86
C ILE A 99 16.62 -4.37 -3.11
N LEU A 100 15.60 -4.53 -2.26
CA LEU A 100 14.37 -3.74 -2.32
C LEU A 100 14.74 -2.26 -2.09
N ALA A 101 14.55 -1.45 -3.12
CA ALA A 101 14.84 -0.03 -3.10
C ALA A 101 13.57 0.78 -2.82
N ASP A 102 12.43 0.35 -3.36
CA ASP A 102 11.18 1.09 -3.23
C ASP A 102 9.93 0.19 -3.33
N ARG A 103 8.80 0.66 -2.80
CA ARG A 103 7.51 -0.04 -2.90
C ARG A 103 6.33 0.93 -2.83
N TRP A 104 5.47 0.91 -3.84
CA TRP A 104 4.30 1.79 -3.93
C TRP A 104 3.03 1.09 -4.43
N LEU A 105 1.91 1.80 -4.37
CA LEU A 105 0.62 1.35 -4.88
C LEU A 105 0.40 1.84 -6.32
N THR A 106 -0.23 1.02 -7.16
CA THR A 106 -0.64 1.38 -8.53
C THR A 106 -2.04 0.82 -8.80
N HIS A 107 -2.80 1.45 -9.69
CA HIS A 107 -4.05 0.87 -10.15
C HIS A 107 -3.77 -0.23 -11.19
N GLN A 108 -4.57 -1.30 -11.24
CA GLN A 108 -4.34 -2.41 -12.17
C GLN A 108 -4.41 -2.02 -13.66
N GLU A 109 -5.11 -0.92 -13.96
CA GLU A 109 -5.24 -0.39 -15.32
C GLU A 109 -4.09 0.55 -15.69
N GLU A 110 -3.30 1.00 -14.70
CA GLU A 110 -2.21 1.95 -14.94
C GLU A 110 -1.19 1.35 -15.91
N LYS A 111 -0.93 2.06 -17.00
CA LYS A 111 0.16 1.72 -17.91
C LYS A 111 1.49 2.14 -17.28
N MET A 112 2.17 1.18 -16.67
CA MET A 112 3.46 1.44 -16.03
C MET A 112 4.54 1.76 -17.06
N ASP A 113 5.18 2.90 -16.88
CA ASP A 113 6.29 3.33 -17.74
C ASP A 113 7.62 2.76 -17.24
N VAL A 114 8.04 1.65 -17.84
CA VAL A 114 9.32 0.97 -17.53
C VAL A 114 10.48 1.40 -18.44
N ARG A 115 10.31 2.45 -19.25
CA ARG A 115 11.34 2.86 -20.23
C ARG A 115 12.64 3.35 -19.59
N PHE A 116 12.60 3.72 -18.32
CA PHE A 116 13.74 4.30 -17.59
C PHE A 116 14.44 3.32 -16.65
N THR A 117 14.03 2.05 -16.65
CA THR A 117 14.68 0.99 -15.85
C THR A 117 16.15 0.85 -16.25
N GLN A 118 17.04 0.98 -15.28
CA GLN A 118 18.50 0.90 -15.49
C GLN A 118 19.01 -0.55 -15.37
N PRO A 119 20.21 -0.86 -15.90
CA PRO A 119 20.85 -2.14 -15.64
C PRO A 119 20.93 -2.44 -14.13
N GLY A 120 20.55 -3.65 -13.73
CA GLY A 120 20.48 -4.05 -12.31
C GLY A 120 19.17 -3.67 -11.61
N GLU A 121 18.29 -2.90 -12.25
CA GLU A 121 16.95 -2.62 -11.74
C GLU A 121 15.94 -3.69 -12.19
N GLU A 122 15.02 -4.04 -11.28
CA GLU A 122 13.91 -4.93 -11.54
C GLU A 122 12.63 -4.34 -10.95
N ILE A 123 11.57 -4.30 -11.76
CA ILE A 123 10.22 -3.93 -11.30
C ILE A 123 9.37 -5.18 -11.18
N ARG A 124 8.83 -5.43 -9.99
CA ARG A 124 7.90 -6.54 -9.74
C ARG A 124 6.53 -5.97 -9.39
N ILE A 125 5.49 -6.53 -10.02
CA ILE A 125 4.11 -6.18 -9.73
C ILE A 125 3.45 -7.38 -9.09
N CYS A 126 2.82 -7.19 -7.93
CA CYS A 126 2.13 -8.26 -7.24
C CYS A 126 0.78 -7.82 -6.67
N LYS A 127 -0.13 -8.80 -6.57
CA LYS A 127 -1.41 -8.64 -5.88
C LYS A 127 -1.19 -8.79 -4.38
N GLY A 128 -1.98 -8.07 -3.59
CA GLY A 128 -2.16 -8.41 -2.18
C GLY A 128 -2.79 -9.79 -2.09
N LYS A 129 -2.13 -10.72 -1.42
CA LYS A 129 -2.69 -12.03 -1.12
C LYS A 129 -2.14 -12.46 0.22
N TYR A 130 -2.95 -12.28 1.24
CA TYR A 130 -2.72 -12.91 2.53
C TYR A 130 -3.57 -14.19 2.56
N SER A 131 -2.91 -15.34 2.59
CA SER A 131 -3.54 -16.62 2.85
C SER A 131 -3.11 -17.09 4.23
N ARG A 132 -4.04 -17.12 5.19
CA ARG A 132 -3.85 -17.98 6.35
C ARG A 132 -3.85 -19.41 5.85
N GLU A 133 -2.67 -20.02 5.72
CA GLU A 133 -2.61 -21.47 5.78
C GLU A 133 -3.16 -21.85 7.16
N LYS A 134 -4.33 -22.51 7.15
CA LYS A 134 -4.83 -23.16 8.35
C LYS A 134 -3.95 -24.41 8.53
N GLU A 135 -3.05 -24.37 9.50
CA GLU A 135 -2.54 -25.59 10.13
C GLU A 135 -3.66 -26.31 10.90
#